data_AF-A0A6J6KEU4-F1
#
_entry.id   AF-A0A6J6KEU4-F1
#
_cell.length_a   1.000
_cell.length_b   1.000
_cell.length_c   1.000
_cell.angle_alpha   90.00
_cell.angle_beta   90.00
_cell.angle_gamma   90.00
#
_symmetry.space_group_name_H-M   'P 1'
#
loop_
_entity.id
_entity.type
_entity.pdbx_description
1 polymer ?
#
loop_
_entity_poly.entity_id
_entity_poly.type
_entity_poly.pdbx_seq_one_letter_code
_entity_poly.pdbx_strand_id
1 'polypeptide(L)'
;MAENEESLISYAVKINCDNAQGAGFRLNSEVIVTAKHVVEDCTRVFVTNNDGVSAQSTKLRFSREYDIAYVYITKNVGKEVMISEKVPQVGENLYTIGSPIDGLVLSKGKLVTSYKDFRGDWLEISIAADQGNSGGPVFSDAGLVGMVISKNITDKRINAYSAEFLLSDYENLGQQNGDDDGSDTTVIANDSSSPLLTQSISAIIAFIFGGVAGVVLNQRRERRLKKKRIRIVVEN
;
A
#
# COMPACT_ATOMS: atom_id res chain seq x y z
N MET A 1 4.47 -22.29 20.76
CA MET A 1 4.30 -21.38 21.91
C MET A 1 3.69 -20.12 21.35
N ALA A 2 2.59 -19.62 21.91
CA ALA A 2 2.03 -18.34 21.49
C ALA A 2 3.10 -17.26 21.70
N GLU A 3 3.42 -16.52 20.64
CA GLU A 3 4.31 -15.36 20.78
C GLU A 3 3.67 -14.33 21.71
N ASN A 4 4.50 -13.64 22.50
CA ASN A 4 4.03 -12.50 23.28
C ASN A 4 3.61 -11.40 22.30
N GLU A 5 2.50 -10.69 22.53
CA GLU A 5 2.04 -9.62 21.63
C GLU A 5 3.17 -8.60 21.35
N GLU A 6 3.96 -8.25 22.36
CA GLU A 6 5.10 -7.34 22.21
C GLU A 6 6.23 -7.88 21.31
N SER A 7 6.39 -9.21 21.18
CA SER A 7 7.42 -9.77 20.29
C SER A 7 7.09 -9.57 18.80
N LEU A 8 5.83 -9.27 18.47
CA LEU A 8 5.42 -8.96 17.09
C LEU A 8 6.12 -7.71 16.54
N ILE A 9 6.57 -6.79 17.40
CA ILE A 9 7.34 -5.61 17.00
C ILE A 9 8.62 -6.01 16.24
N SER A 10 9.23 -7.14 16.59
CA SER A 10 10.46 -7.62 15.93
C SER A 10 10.30 -8.05 14.47
N TYR A 11 9.05 -8.20 14.01
CA TYR A 11 8.71 -8.54 12.61
C TYR A 11 8.44 -7.31 11.74
N ALA A 12 8.28 -6.15 12.36
CA ALA A 12 8.10 -4.90 11.64
C ALA A 12 9.41 -4.13 11.51
N VAL A 13 9.46 -3.30 10.47
CA VAL A 13 10.56 -2.39 10.20
C VAL A 13 10.02 -1.00 9.89
N LYS A 14 10.75 0.02 10.29
CA LYS A 14 10.52 1.40 9.89
C LYS A 14 11.07 1.61 8.48
N ILE A 15 10.26 2.19 7.60
CA ILE A 15 10.65 2.62 6.26
C ILE A 15 10.86 4.13 6.31
N ASN A 16 12.08 4.56 6.03
CA ASN A 16 12.43 5.98 5.93
C ASN A 16 12.75 6.31 4.47
N CYS A 17 12.07 7.34 3.98
CA CYS A 17 12.28 7.99 2.70
C CYS A 17 12.56 9.48 2.95
N ASP A 18 13.12 10.17 1.95
CA ASP A 18 13.47 11.59 2.07
C ASP A 18 12.28 12.47 2.49
N ASN A 19 11.06 12.17 2.02
CA ASN A 19 9.84 12.96 2.29
C ASN A 19 8.68 12.14 2.89
N ALA A 20 8.88 10.85 3.15
CA ALA A 20 7.83 9.95 3.58
C ALA A 20 8.35 8.97 4.63
N GLN A 21 7.43 8.48 5.47
CA GLN A 21 7.70 7.46 6.47
C GLN A 21 6.55 6.48 6.49
N GLY A 22 6.88 5.20 6.66
CA GLY A 22 5.91 4.14 6.85
C GLY A 22 6.49 2.97 7.60
N ALA A 23 5.77 1.86 7.54
CA ALA A 23 6.20 0.59 8.07
C ALA A 23 6.34 -0.44 6.96
N GLY A 24 7.00 -1.54 7.27
CA GLY A 24 7.17 -2.69 6.41
C GLY A 24 7.42 -3.94 7.23
N PHE A 25 7.59 -5.06 6.56
CA PHE A 25 7.99 -6.32 7.18
C PHE A 25 8.79 -7.17 6.23
N ARG A 26 9.59 -8.08 6.78
CA ARG A 26 10.47 -8.94 6.00
C ARG A 26 9.73 -10.21 5.57
N LEU A 27 9.55 -10.36 4.25
CA LEU A 27 8.87 -11.52 3.64
C LEU A 27 9.81 -12.72 3.49
N ASN A 28 11.08 -12.48 3.16
CA ASN A 28 12.11 -13.50 3.04
C ASN A 28 13.50 -12.91 3.38
N SER A 29 14.59 -13.63 3.14
CA SER A 29 15.95 -13.17 3.45
C SER A 29 16.37 -11.86 2.77
N GLU A 30 15.76 -11.49 1.65
CA GLU A 30 16.18 -10.35 0.82
C GLU A 30 15.09 -9.28 0.64
N VAL A 31 13.83 -9.61 0.92
CA VAL A 31 12.69 -8.77 0.55
C VAL A 31 11.94 -8.26 1.76
N ILE A 32 11.78 -6.93 1.80
CA ILE A 32 10.84 -6.21 2.65
C ILE A 32 9.63 -5.81 1.81
N VAL A 33 8.43 -5.97 2.36
CA VAL A 33 7.19 -5.50 1.75
C VAL A 33 6.73 -4.23 2.47
N THR A 34 6.26 -3.25 1.71
CA THR A 34 5.65 -2.01 2.21
C THR A 34 4.61 -1.49 1.20
N ALA A 35 3.95 -0.38 1.52
CA ALA A 35 3.02 0.27 0.59
C ALA A 35 3.80 1.08 -0.46
N LYS A 36 3.36 1.05 -1.72
CA LYS A 36 4.04 1.74 -2.83
C LYS A 36 4.10 3.25 -2.61
N HIS A 37 3.01 3.87 -2.16
CA HIS A 37 2.97 5.31 -1.89
C HIS A 37 3.95 5.79 -0.80
N VAL A 38 4.49 4.88 0.01
CA VAL A 38 5.52 5.22 1.01
C VAL A 38 6.88 5.41 0.34
N VAL A 39 7.14 4.71 -0.78
CA VAL A 39 8.48 4.58 -1.36
C VAL A 39 8.61 5.03 -2.82
N GLU A 40 7.51 5.32 -3.53
CA GLU A 40 7.54 5.56 -4.99
C GLU A 40 8.33 6.80 -5.43
N ASP A 41 8.33 7.86 -4.62
CA ASP A 41 9.03 9.13 -4.92
C ASP A 41 10.40 9.24 -4.20
N CYS A 42 10.93 8.13 -3.71
CA CYS A 42 12.13 8.12 -2.88
C CYS A 42 13.41 8.04 -3.69
N THR A 43 14.39 8.89 -3.37
CA THR A 43 15.73 8.75 -3.94
C THR A 43 16.47 7.61 -3.28
N ARG A 44 16.29 7.46 -1.95
CA ARG A 44 16.86 6.37 -1.15
C ARG A 44 15.83 5.88 -0.14
N VAL A 45 15.76 4.56 0.01
CA VAL A 45 14.94 3.92 1.04
C VAL A 45 15.86 3.29 2.09
N PHE A 46 15.62 3.62 3.35
CA PHE A 46 16.28 3.00 4.49
C PHE A 46 15.27 2.19 5.30
N VAL A 47 15.62 0.93 5.55
CA VAL A 47 14.85 0.00 6.37
C VAL A 47 15.54 -0.12 7.72
N THR A 48 14.82 0.12 8.82
CA THR A 48 15.38 0.09 10.18
C THR A 48 14.51 -0.74 11.11
N ASN A 49 15.09 -1.72 11.81
CA ASN A 49 14.35 -2.51 12.79
C ASN A 49 14.24 -1.77 14.15
N ASN A 50 13.52 -2.36 15.09
CA ASN A 50 13.34 -1.79 16.43
C ASN A 50 14.65 -1.67 17.24
N ASP A 51 15.68 -2.44 16.89
CA ASP A 51 17.00 -2.40 17.55
C ASP A 51 17.93 -1.32 16.95
N GLY A 52 17.46 -0.54 15.98
CA GLY A 52 18.24 0.50 15.30
C GLY A 52 19.16 -0.02 14.19
N VAL A 53 19.11 -1.32 13.87
CA VAL A 53 19.83 -1.89 12.74
C VAL A 53 19.19 -1.38 11.45
N SER A 54 19.97 -0.61 10.68
CA SER A 54 19.53 -0.03 9.42
C SER A 54 20.23 -0.68 8.21
N ALA A 55 19.51 -0.73 7.09
CA ALA A 55 19.99 -1.14 5.78
C ALA A 55 19.41 -0.20 4.70
N GLN A 56 20.24 0.14 3.71
CA GLN A 56 19.78 0.85 2.52
C GLN A 56 19.25 -0.16 1.50
N SER A 57 18.17 0.18 0.80
CA SER A 57 17.65 -0.60 -0.32
C SER A 57 18.68 -0.70 -1.46
N THR A 58 18.84 -1.89 -2.02
CA THR A 58 19.63 -2.10 -3.25
C THR A 58 18.79 -2.01 -4.51
N LYS A 59 17.49 -2.31 -4.41
CA LYS A 59 16.54 -2.29 -5.51
C LYS A 59 15.12 -2.11 -4.99
N LEU A 60 14.28 -1.45 -5.77
CA LEU A 60 12.83 -1.41 -5.57
C LEU A 60 12.15 -2.14 -6.73
N ARG A 61 11.08 -2.86 -6.42
CA ARG A 61 10.09 -3.30 -7.40
C ARG A 61 8.70 -2.91 -6.90
N PHE A 62 7.83 -2.55 -7.83
CA PHE A 62 6.46 -2.19 -7.52
C PHE A 62 5.51 -3.21 -8.14
N SER A 63 4.41 -3.46 -7.46
CA SER A 63 3.26 -4.06 -8.13
C SER A 63 2.77 -3.11 -9.23
N ARG A 64 2.35 -3.67 -10.35
CA ARG A 64 1.84 -2.89 -11.50
C ARG A 64 0.44 -2.34 -11.21
N GLU A 65 -0.38 -3.12 -10.51
CA GLU A 65 -1.80 -2.83 -10.32
C GLU A 65 -2.11 -2.35 -8.90
N TYR A 66 -1.27 -2.71 -7.93
CA TYR A 66 -1.58 -2.53 -6.51
C TYR A 66 -0.59 -1.60 -5.82
N ASP A 67 -1.02 -1.04 -4.69
CA ASP A 67 -0.21 -0.16 -3.83
C ASP A 67 0.80 -0.97 -2.98
N ILE A 68 1.64 -1.75 -3.64
CA ILE A 68 2.60 -2.67 -3.03
C ILE A 68 4.00 -2.39 -3.58
N ALA A 69 4.98 -2.30 -2.68
CA ALA A 69 6.38 -2.22 -3.02
C ALA A 69 7.19 -3.34 -2.34
N TYR A 70 8.15 -3.85 -3.09
CA TYR A 70 9.12 -4.85 -2.69
C TYR A 70 10.50 -4.21 -2.66
N VAL A 71 11.02 -4.02 -1.46
CA VAL A 71 12.31 -3.38 -1.18
C VAL A 71 13.34 -4.47 -0.95
N TYR A 72 14.34 -4.54 -1.82
CA TYR A 72 15.42 -5.51 -1.72
C TYR A 72 16.54 -4.96 -0.85
N ILE A 73 17.02 -5.77 0.10
CA ILE A 73 18.12 -5.46 1.01
C ILE A 73 19.10 -6.63 1.09
N THR A 74 20.37 -6.34 1.39
CA THR A 74 21.43 -7.36 1.54
C THR A 74 21.77 -7.67 2.99
N LYS A 75 21.27 -6.85 3.92
CA LYS A 75 21.51 -6.99 5.35
C LYS A 75 20.24 -7.48 6.02
N ASN A 76 20.37 -8.45 6.92
CA ASN A 76 19.25 -8.92 7.72
C ASN A 76 18.76 -7.81 8.67
N VAL A 77 17.58 -7.29 8.38
CA VAL A 77 16.88 -6.30 9.21
C VAL A 77 15.49 -6.83 9.52
N GLY A 78 15.17 -6.93 10.82
CA GLY A 78 13.90 -7.52 11.29
C GLY A 78 13.84 -9.04 11.14
N LYS A 79 12.84 -9.64 11.78
CA LYS A 79 12.51 -11.05 11.64
C LYS A 79 11.64 -11.29 10.41
N GLU A 80 11.84 -12.44 9.80
CA GLU A 80 11.01 -12.92 8.69
C GLU A 80 9.64 -13.35 9.20
N VAL A 81 8.59 -12.86 8.56
CA VAL A 81 7.21 -13.18 8.93
C VAL A 81 6.85 -14.62 8.53
N MET A 82 5.99 -15.25 9.32
CA MET A 82 5.29 -16.46 8.90
C MET A 82 3.88 -16.10 8.46
N ILE A 83 3.53 -16.46 7.22
CA ILE A 83 2.18 -16.27 6.69
C ILE A 83 1.24 -17.24 7.41
N SER A 84 0.10 -16.72 7.85
CA SER A 84 -0.93 -17.57 8.45
C SER A 84 -1.62 -18.42 7.39
N GLU A 85 -1.74 -19.71 7.64
CA GLU A 85 -2.56 -20.61 6.82
C GLU A 85 -4.07 -20.43 7.06
N LYS A 86 -4.44 -19.59 8.04
CA LYS A 86 -5.83 -19.37 8.43
C LYS A 86 -6.28 -17.99 8.02
N VAL A 87 -7.41 -17.94 7.30
CA VAL A 87 -8.12 -16.69 7.04
C VAL A 87 -8.75 -16.20 8.35
N PRO A 88 -8.50 -14.94 8.77
CA PRO A 88 -9.05 -14.41 10.00
C PRO A 88 -10.58 -14.27 9.91
N GLN A 89 -11.25 -14.47 11.04
CA GLN A 89 -12.71 -14.39 11.14
C GLN A 89 -13.17 -13.01 11.65
N VAL A 90 -14.38 -12.59 11.26
CA VAL A 90 -14.96 -11.34 11.76
C VAL A 90 -15.06 -11.38 13.29
N GLY A 91 -14.56 -10.33 13.94
CA GLY A 91 -14.47 -10.22 15.40
C GLY A 91 -13.18 -10.76 16.02
N GLU A 92 -12.35 -11.47 15.24
CA GLU A 92 -11.03 -11.96 15.66
C GLU A 92 -10.09 -10.79 15.99
N ASN A 93 -9.23 -10.99 17.00
CA ASN A 93 -8.23 -10.00 17.36
C ASN A 93 -7.14 -9.94 16.30
N LEU A 94 -6.84 -8.74 15.83
CA LEU A 94 -5.75 -8.49 14.90
C LEU A 94 -4.82 -7.42 15.48
N TYR A 95 -3.56 -7.53 15.12
CA TYR A 95 -2.48 -6.65 15.55
C TYR A 95 -1.81 -6.05 14.33
N THR A 96 -1.49 -4.77 14.39
CA THR A 96 -0.65 -4.14 13.37
C THR A 96 0.47 -3.38 14.04
N ILE A 97 1.60 -3.28 13.34
CA ILE A 97 2.74 -2.50 13.79
C ILE A 97 3.03 -1.45 12.74
N GLY A 98 2.85 -0.19 13.13
CA GLY A 98 3.19 0.97 12.32
C GLY A 98 4.45 1.65 12.83
N SER A 99 4.91 2.65 12.09
CA SER A 99 5.95 3.55 12.55
C SER A 99 5.43 4.99 12.64
N PRO A 100 4.69 5.36 13.71
CA PRO A 100 4.51 6.77 14.03
C PRO A 100 5.88 7.41 14.35
N ILE A 101 5.98 8.74 14.20
CA ILE A 101 7.21 9.57 14.23
C ILE A 101 8.40 8.93 14.98
N ASP A 102 8.21 8.54 16.26
CA ASP A 102 9.23 7.98 17.15
C ASP A 102 9.14 6.45 17.36
N GLY A 103 9.43 5.68 16.31
CA GLY A 103 9.70 4.23 16.44
C GLY A 103 8.58 3.34 15.93
N LEU A 104 8.56 2.07 16.34
CA LEU A 104 7.54 1.09 15.97
C LEU A 104 6.51 0.95 17.08
N VAL A 105 5.23 1.01 16.73
CA VAL A 105 4.12 0.95 17.69
C VAL A 105 3.15 -0.15 17.30
N LEU A 106 2.90 -1.04 18.24
CA LEU A 106 1.88 -2.09 18.12
C LEU A 106 0.51 -1.52 18.47
N SER A 107 -0.47 -1.80 17.61
CA SER A 107 -1.87 -1.46 17.79
C SER A 107 -2.73 -2.71 17.68
N LYS A 108 -3.77 -2.80 18.52
CA LYS A 108 -4.70 -3.94 18.59
C LYS A 108 -6.09 -3.50 18.14
N GLY A 109 -6.77 -4.36 17.41
CA GLY A 109 -8.17 -4.18 17.03
C GLY A 109 -8.82 -5.50 16.64
N LYS A 110 -9.91 -5.42 15.89
CA LYS A 110 -10.65 -6.60 15.43
C LYS A 110 -10.91 -6.55 13.94
N LEU A 111 -10.96 -7.72 13.30
CA LEU A 111 -11.47 -7.80 11.94
C LEU A 111 -12.95 -7.38 11.94
N VAL A 112 -13.28 -6.39 11.12
CA VAL A 112 -14.66 -5.91 10.92
C VAL A 112 -15.31 -6.68 9.78
N THR A 113 -14.62 -6.80 8.66
CA THR A 113 -15.07 -7.56 7.49
C THR A 113 -13.88 -7.94 6.61
N SER A 114 -14.07 -8.95 5.77
CA SER A 114 -13.16 -9.30 4.69
C SER A 114 -13.96 -9.50 3.40
N TYR A 115 -13.41 -9.04 2.28
CA TYR A 115 -14.07 -9.15 0.98
C TYR A 115 -13.06 -9.14 -0.15
N LYS A 116 -13.46 -9.63 -1.32
CA LYS A 116 -12.66 -9.60 -2.55
C LYS A 116 -13.35 -8.71 -3.57
N ASP A 117 -12.60 -7.84 -4.22
CA ASP A 117 -13.06 -7.09 -5.40
C ASP A 117 -11.96 -7.04 -6.47
N PHE A 118 -12.19 -6.32 -7.56
CA PHE A 118 -11.22 -6.21 -8.66
C PHE A 118 -9.91 -5.48 -8.26
N ARG A 119 -9.84 -4.89 -7.07
CA ARG A 119 -8.67 -4.16 -6.56
C ARG A 119 -7.88 -5.00 -5.56
N GLY A 120 -8.38 -6.16 -5.17
CA GLY A 120 -7.68 -7.12 -4.33
C GLY A 120 -8.54 -7.80 -3.26
N ASP A 121 -7.86 -8.51 -2.37
CA ASP A 121 -8.46 -9.16 -1.22
C ASP A 121 -8.26 -8.29 0.02
N TRP A 122 -9.34 -7.75 0.55
CA TRP A 122 -9.34 -6.71 1.56
C TRP A 122 -9.71 -7.23 2.94
N LEU A 123 -9.03 -6.67 3.95
CA LEU A 123 -9.37 -6.78 5.37
C LEU A 123 -9.67 -5.37 5.90
N GLU A 124 -10.84 -5.18 6.51
CA GLU A 124 -11.16 -3.96 7.25
C GLU A 124 -11.03 -4.22 8.74
N ILE A 125 -10.28 -3.38 9.45
CA ILE A 125 -9.90 -3.63 10.84
C ILE A 125 -10.22 -2.41 11.70
N SER A 126 -10.78 -2.64 12.87
CA SER A 126 -11.16 -1.63 13.86
C SER A 126 -9.97 -1.13 14.69
N ILE A 127 -8.87 -0.76 14.03
CA ILE A 127 -7.70 -0.17 14.67
C ILE A 127 -7.74 1.34 14.47
N ALA A 128 -7.65 2.08 15.57
CA ALA A 128 -7.41 3.51 15.51
C ALA A 128 -5.97 3.74 15.03
N ALA A 129 -5.79 3.87 13.72
CA ALA A 129 -4.48 4.09 13.12
C ALA A 129 -4.14 5.57 13.06
N ASP A 130 -2.91 5.91 13.42
CA ASP A 130 -2.29 7.21 13.14
C ASP A 130 -1.40 7.12 11.89
N GLN A 131 -0.77 8.24 11.52
CA GLN A 131 0.21 8.27 10.42
C GLN A 131 1.34 7.26 10.67
N GLY A 132 1.85 6.64 9.59
CA GLY A 132 2.97 5.71 9.66
C GLY A 132 2.60 4.22 9.75
N ASN A 133 1.31 3.87 9.78
CA ASN A 133 0.88 2.46 9.68
C ASN A 133 0.94 1.88 8.26
N SER A 134 0.94 2.72 7.22
CA SER A 134 1.02 2.27 5.81
C SER A 134 2.22 1.36 5.58
N GLY A 135 1.98 0.21 4.95
CA GLY A 135 2.94 -0.86 4.71
C GLY A 135 3.21 -1.76 5.92
N GLY A 136 2.66 -1.46 7.09
CA GLY A 136 2.86 -2.26 8.30
C GLY A 136 2.18 -3.64 8.20
N PRO A 137 2.77 -4.66 8.85
CA PRO A 137 2.17 -6.00 8.88
C PRO A 137 0.88 -6.02 9.70
N VAL A 138 -0.01 -6.95 9.36
CA VAL A 138 -1.19 -7.31 10.15
C VAL A 138 -1.08 -8.77 10.57
N PHE A 139 -1.14 -9.03 11.87
CA PHE A 139 -1.03 -10.36 12.47
C PHE A 139 -2.37 -10.78 13.09
N SER A 140 -2.67 -12.07 12.96
CA SER A 140 -3.51 -12.80 13.91
C SER A 140 -2.62 -13.56 14.90
N ASP A 141 -3.21 -14.28 15.85
CA ASP A 141 -2.46 -15.18 16.74
C ASP A 141 -1.78 -16.34 15.97
N ALA A 142 -2.16 -16.57 14.71
CA ALA A 142 -1.63 -17.64 13.85
C ALA A 142 -0.57 -17.16 12.84
N GLY A 143 -0.19 -15.88 12.85
CA GLY A 143 0.83 -15.32 11.93
C GLY A 143 0.30 -14.15 11.10
N LEU A 144 1.06 -13.78 10.06
CA LEU A 144 0.75 -12.66 9.18
C LEU A 144 -0.52 -12.97 8.37
N VAL A 145 -1.50 -12.08 8.43
CA VAL A 145 -2.75 -12.17 7.68
C VAL A 145 -2.92 -11.04 6.67
N GLY A 146 -2.10 -9.98 6.73
CA GLY A 146 -2.17 -8.92 5.74
C GLY A 146 -1.16 -7.79 5.91
N MET A 147 -1.31 -6.73 5.10
CA MET A 147 -0.51 -5.50 5.14
C MET A 147 -1.41 -4.28 5.05
N VAL A 148 -1.19 -3.30 5.92
CA VAL A 148 -1.95 -2.04 5.94
C VAL A 148 -1.64 -1.21 4.70
N ILE A 149 -2.67 -0.70 4.04
CA ILE A 149 -2.55 0.14 2.84
C ILE A 149 -3.04 1.55 3.10
N SER A 150 -4.24 1.67 3.64
CA SER A 150 -4.87 2.97 3.81
C SER A 150 -5.71 3.02 5.07
N LYS A 151 -6.03 4.25 5.47
CA LYS A 151 -6.99 4.53 6.52
C LYS A 151 -8.24 5.12 5.90
N ASN A 152 -9.40 4.60 6.27
CA ASN A 152 -10.67 5.23 5.97
C ASN A 152 -10.81 6.50 6.81
N ILE A 153 -10.92 7.66 6.15
CA ILE A 153 -10.94 8.97 6.80
C ILE A 153 -12.21 9.15 7.65
N THR A 154 -13.31 8.51 7.27
CA THR A 154 -14.64 8.72 7.88
C THR A 154 -14.80 7.97 9.19
N ASP A 155 -14.47 6.68 9.23
CA ASP A 155 -14.66 5.83 10.41
C ASP A 155 -13.34 5.42 11.09
N LYS A 156 -12.21 5.93 10.58
CA LYS A 156 -10.84 5.69 11.07
C LYS A 156 -10.39 4.24 11.04
N ARG A 157 -11.11 3.34 10.35
CA ARG A 157 -10.69 1.95 10.15
C ARG A 157 -9.49 1.87 9.21
N ILE A 158 -8.72 0.81 9.32
CA ILE A 158 -7.67 0.50 8.37
C ILE A 158 -8.14 -0.51 7.34
N ASN A 159 -7.71 -0.30 6.11
CA ASN A 159 -7.82 -1.26 5.01
C ASN A 159 -6.46 -1.90 4.80
N ALA A 160 -6.45 -3.22 4.72
CA ALA A 160 -5.27 -4.02 4.47
C ALA A 160 -5.50 -4.99 3.31
N TYR A 161 -4.45 -5.27 2.53
CA TYR A 161 -4.46 -6.43 1.63
C TYR A 161 -4.25 -7.71 2.44
N SER A 162 -4.88 -8.82 2.03
CA SER A 162 -4.66 -10.13 2.63
C SER A 162 -3.25 -10.65 2.33
N ALA A 163 -2.66 -11.43 3.22
CA ALA A 163 -1.32 -12.00 3.03
C ALA A 163 -1.27 -12.98 1.84
N GLU A 164 -2.36 -13.72 1.60
CA GLU A 164 -2.52 -14.59 0.42
C GLU A 164 -2.40 -13.80 -0.88
N PHE A 165 -3.09 -12.65 -0.95
CA PHE A 165 -3.04 -11.76 -2.11
C PHE A 165 -1.65 -11.15 -2.33
N LEU A 166 -0.98 -10.71 -1.25
CA LEU A 166 0.39 -10.19 -1.31
C LEU A 166 1.39 -11.24 -1.83
N LEU A 167 1.23 -12.50 -1.42
CA LEU A 167 2.10 -13.59 -1.87
C LEU A 167 1.86 -13.89 -3.35
N SER A 168 0.60 -13.94 -3.79
CA SER A 168 0.26 -14.13 -5.19
C SER A 168 0.83 -13.02 -6.08
N ASP A 169 0.71 -11.75 -5.67
CA ASP A 169 1.31 -10.62 -6.40
C ASP A 169 2.84 -10.77 -6.48
N TYR A 170 3.50 -11.12 -5.37
CA TYR A 170 4.95 -11.31 -5.33
C TYR A 170 5.44 -12.43 -6.25
N GLU A 171 4.75 -13.57 -6.28
CA GLU A 171 5.09 -14.69 -7.16
C GLU A 171 4.93 -14.32 -8.64
N ASN A 172 3.89 -13.55 -8.97
CA ASN A 172 3.63 -13.08 -10.33
C ASN A 172 4.69 -12.08 -10.84
N LEU A 173 5.34 -11.32 -9.95
CA LEU A 173 6.50 -10.48 -10.32
C LEU A 173 7.70 -11.29 -10.83
N GLY A 174 7.82 -12.54 -10.41
CA GLY A 174 8.88 -13.45 -10.84
C GLY A 174 8.66 -13.99 -12.25
N GLN A 175 7.42 -14.32 -12.60
CA GLN A 175 7.05 -14.92 -13.89
C GLN A 175 7.06 -13.91 -15.06
N GLN A 176 6.85 -12.64 -14.76
CA GLN A 176 6.85 -11.54 -15.73
C GLN A 176 8.26 -11.18 -16.25
N ASN A 177 9.34 -11.78 -15.73
CA ASN A 177 10.69 -11.60 -16.29
C ASN A 177 10.94 -12.43 -17.57
N GLY A 178 9.95 -13.20 -18.04
CA GLY A 178 9.99 -13.93 -19.32
C GLY A 178 9.52 -13.12 -20.54
N ASP A 179 8.78 -12.03 -20.32
CA ASP A 179 8.21 -11.18 -21.36
C ASP A 179 8.64 -9.72 -21.12
N ASP A 180 9.83 -9.38 -21.63
CA ASP A 180 10.41 -8.04 -21.54
C ASP A 180 9.65 -7.05 -22.44
N ASP A 181 8.73 -6.29 -21.85
CA ASP A 181 8.22 -5.03 -22.41
C ASP A 181 8.42 -3.90 -21.39
N GLY A 182 9.67 -3.49 -21.21
CA GLY A 182 10.07 -2.09 -21.43
C GLY A 182 9.37 -0.96 -20.67
N SER A 183 8.65 -1.19 -19.57
CA SER A 183 8.07 -0.10 -18.77
C SER A 183 8.07 -0.39 -17.26
N ASP A 184 8.65 0.57 -16.52
CA ASP A 184 8.61 0.74 -15.06
C ASP A 184 9.59 -0.09 -14.20
N THR A 185 10.80 -0.32 -14.68
CA THR A 185 11.97 -0.56 -13.82
C THR A 185 12.76 0.74 -13.68
N THR A 186 12.46 1.56 -12.67
CA THR A 186 13.38 2.63 -12.25
C THR A 186 14.58 1.98 -11.56
N VAL A 187 15.52 1.50 -12.36
CA VAL A 187 16.85 1.13 -11.89
C VAL A 187 17.57 2.43 -11.57
N ILE A 188 17.63 2.83 -10.30
CA ILE A 188 18.56 3.88 -9.88
C ILE A 188 19.97 3.28 -9.93
N ALA A 189 20.56 3.27 -11.12
CA ALA A 189 21.99 3.10 -11.31
C ALA A 189 22.65 4.46 -11.11
N ASN A 190 23.57 4.55 -10.16
CA ASN A 190 24.41 5.73 -9.94
C ASN A 190 25.28 5.98 -11.18
N ASP A 191 24.98 7.01 -11.95
CA ASP A 191 26.02 7.77 -12.65
C ASP A 191 25.65 9.25 -12.71
N SER A 192 26.62 10.08 -12.35
CA SER A 192 26.50 11.52 -12.23
C SER A 192 26.70 12.18 -13.60
N SER A 193 25.64 12.60 -14.28
CA SER A 193 25.58 13.86 -15.06
C SER A 193 24.31 14.03 -15.94
N SER A 194 23.63 15.17 -15.73
CA SER A 194 22.71 15.88 -16.68
C SER A 194 21.22 15.47 -16.70
N PRO A 195 20.30 16.34 -17.20
CA PRO A 195 19.50 17.25 -16.39
C PRO A 195 17.99 16.94 -16.38
N LEU A 196 17.28 17.50 -15.38
CA LEU A 196 15.82 17.44 -15.24
C LEU A 196 15.08 17.89 -16.51
N LEU A 197 14.08 17.10 -16.91
CA LEU A 197 12.85 17.64 -17.49
C LEU A 197 11.63 16.93 -16.90
N THR A 198 10.89 17.73 -16.14
CA THR A 198 9.66 17.47 -15.40
C THR A 198 8.47 17.26 -16.34
N GLN A 199 7.63 16.28 -16.03
CA GLN A 199 6.23 16.47 -15.62
C GLN A 199 5.54 15.09 -15.51
N SER A 200 5.60 14.47 -14.34
CA SER A 200 4.67 13.39 -13.98
C SER A 200 3.33 14.03 -13.61
N ILE A 201 2.28 13.68 -14.34
CA ILE A 201 0.92 14.01 -13.96
C ILE A 201 0.61 13.21 -12.69
N SER A 202 0.68 13.91 -11.57
CA SER A 202 0.23 13.46 -10.25
C SER A 202 -1.21 12.95 -10.34
N ALA A 203 -1.40 11.64 -10.25
CA ALA A 203 -2.70 11.05 -10.00
C ALA A 203 -2.90 10.94 -8.49
N ILE A 204 -3.14 12.07 -7.83
CA ILE A 204 -3.76 12.08 -6.50
C ILE A 204 -5.16 11.51 -6.68
N ILE A 205 -5.29 10.21 -6.47
CA ILE A 205 -6.57 9.58 -6.24
C ILE A 205 -6.61 9.18 -4.77
N ALA A 206 -6.90 10.17 -3.92
CA ALA A 206 -7.46 9.91 -2.61
C ALA A 206 -8.89 9.37 -2.82
N PHE A 207 -9.04 8.05 -2.97
CA PHE A 207 -10.37 7.44 -3.04
C PHE A 207 -10.98 7.34 -1.64
N ILE A 208 -11.73 8.38 -1.29
CA ILE A 208 -12.79 8.32 -0.29
C ILE A 208 -13.93 7.47 -0.88
N PHE A 209 -14.21 6.31 -0.31
CA PHE A 209 -15.51 5.66 -0.48
C PHE A 209 -16.08 5.23 0.86
N GLY A 210 -16.71 6.20 1.52
CA GLY A 210 -17.88 6.00 2.36
C GLY A 210 -19.05 6.75 1.73
N GLY A 211 -19.88 6.05 0.97
CA GLY A 211 -21.26 6.42 0.66
C GLY A 211 -21.53 7.72 -0.13
N VAL A 212 -21.29 7.72 -1.45
CA VAL A 212 -22.10 8.51 -2.41
C VAL A 212 -22.19 7.75 -3.75
N ALA A 213 -22.94 6.65 -3.76
CA ALA A 213 -23.48 6.09 -5.00
C ALA A 213 -24.66 6.96 -5.45
N GLY A 214 -24.37 8.08 -6.10
CA GLY A 214 -25.39 8.98 -6.64
C GLY A 214 -24.87 10.40 -6.73
N VAL A 215 -24.87 10.97 -7.93
CA VAL A 215 -24.36 12.32 -8.28
C VAL A 215 -22.93 12.33 -8.81
N VAL A 216 -22.63 11.64 -9.93
CA VAL A 216 -21.89 12.21 -11.09
C VAL A 216 -22.22 11.43 -12.38
N LEU A 217 -23.50 11.27 -12.72
CA LEU A 217 -23.91 10.78 -14.05
C LEU A 217 -25.09 11.56 -14.64
N ASN A 218 -25.21 12.86 -14.34
CA ASN A 218 -26.29 13.67 -14.93
C ASN A 218 -25.90 15.08 -15.38
N GLN A 219 -24.74 15.24 -16.04
CA GLN A 219 -24.42 16.50 -16.73
C GLN A 219 -23.95 16.35 -18.18
N ARG A 220 -23.93 15.13 -18.75
CA ARG A 220 -23.58 14.90 -20.16
C ARG A 220 -24.78 14.70 -21.11
N ARG A 221 -26.03 14.79 -20.64
CA ARG A 221 -27.22 14.60 -21.51
C ARG A 221 -27.97 15.88 -21.93
N GLU A 222 -27.73 17.01 -21.29
CA GLU A 222 -28.49 18.26 -21.54
C GLU A 222 -27.82 19.27 -22.50
N ARG A 223 -26.68 18.94 -23.13
CA ARG A 223 -26.01 19.83 -24.10
C ARG A 223 -26.21 19.48 -25.58
N ARG A 224 -27.11 18.54 -25.91
CA ARG A 224 -27.46 18.19 -27.30
C ARG A 224 -28.83 18.65 -27.78
N LEU A 225 -29.59 19.41 -26.97
CA LEU A 225 -30.88 19.99 -27.38
C LEU A 225 -30.88 21.51 -27.22
N LYS A 226 -30.10 22.24 -28.04
CA LYS A 226 -30.36 23.66 -28.38
C LYS A 226 -29.42 24.16 -29.48
N LYS A 227 -29.69 23.78 -30.74
CA LYS A 227 -29.50 24.65 -31.91
C LYS A 227 -30.07 24.01 -33.18
N LYS A 228 -31.28 24.41 -33.55
CA LYS A 228 -31.63 24.66 -34.96
C LYS A 228 -32.55 25.87 -34.99
N ARG A 229 -32.04 26.98 -35.52
CA ARG A 229 -32.79 28.20 -35.81
C ARG A 229 -33.65 27.93 -37.05
N ILE A 230 -34.94 28.26 -36.99
CA ILE A 230 -35.75 28.54 -38.17
C ILE A 230 -36.29 29.96 -37.99
N ARG A 231 -35.91 30.85 -38.92
CA ARG A 231 -36.52 32.17 -39.09
C ARG A 231 -37.82 31.97 -39.86
N ILE A 232 -38.90 32.59 -39.42
CA ILE A 232 -40.04 32.91 -40.28
C ILE A 232 -40.02 34.42 -40.49
N VAL A 233 -39.94 34.81 -41.75
CA VAL A 233 -40.07 36.19 -42.24
C VAL A 233 -41.56 36.51 -42.29
N VAL A 234 -41.95 37.67 -41.75
CA VAL A 234 -43.27 38.25 -41.99
C VAL A 234 -43.03 39.47 -42.87
N GLU A 235 -43.57 39.46 -44.09
CA GLU A 235 -43.72 40.63 -44.94
C GLU A 235 -45.23 40.93 -45.05
N ASN A 236 -45.55 42.20 -44.76
CA ASN A 236 -46.81 42.96 -44.77
C ASN A 236 -48.12 42.28 -45.18
#